data_AF-A0A2I4DTD7-F1
#
_entry.id   AF-A0A2I4DTD7-F1
#
_cell.length_a   1.000
_cell.length_b   1.000
_cell.length_c   1.000
_cell.angle_alpha   90.00
_cell.angle_beta   90.00
_cell.angle_gamma   90.00
#
_symmetry.space_group_name_H-M   'P 1'
#
loop_
_entity.id
_entity.type
_entity.pdbx_description
1 polymer ?
#
loop_
_entity_poly.entity_id
_entity_poly.type
_entity_poly.pdbx_seq_one_letter_code
_entity_poly.pdbx_strand_id
1 'polypeptide(L)'
;MACKILNSSNPPVVCRFSSIKPKAGSKTITLSSSSNSQQREVVSTTAATKTQVLKSNAYGVKFKTLGACKLGISRYPDFEYDAEGGIGTGSGSKVPDCDPLNNEISVSFDIKTLYIPPLTGATTRFLGLPLPPFLKIDIVPEIFQGSIYPESGKVDLEFMAKFWFSVGSIYRAPPLLVKTVLTSEESNGTIRSGRGKRLDKEGNCRLVGVATVHPIDDFLMNTFLGLPTECLANLNAVISLSNSS
;
A
#
# COMPACT_ATOMS: atom_id res chain seq x y z
N MET A 1 -32.20 -36.75 46.04
CA MET A 1 -31.96 -35.30 46.16
C MET A 1 -31.86 -34.73 44.76
N ALA A 2 -32.77 -33.83 44.40
CA ALA A 2 -32.93 -33.28 43.06
C ALA A 2 -32.49 -31.81 43.04
N CYS A 3 -31.73 -31.41 42.02
CA CYS A 3 -31.49 -30.01 41.63
C CYS A 3 -31.37 -30.00 40.10
N LYS A 4 -32.43 -29.69 39.36
CA LYS A 4 -32.92 -28.36 38.93
C LYS A 4 -32.01 -27.66 37.92
N ILE A 5 -32.44 -27.78 36.67
CA ILE A 5 -32.10 -27.01 35.47
C ILE A 5 -32.59 -25.57 35.65
N LEU A 6 -31.75 -24.57 35.35
CA LEU A 6 -32.15 -23.16 35.24
C LEU A 6 -32.23 -22.77 33.76
N ASN A 7 -33.46 -22.45 33.34
CA ASN A 7 -33.80 -21.88 32.05
C ASN A 7 -33.22 -20.46 31.91
N SER A 8 -32.59 -20.22 30.76
CA SER A 8 -32.24 -18.88 30.26
C SER A 8 -33.26 -18.49 29.20
N SER A 9 -33.97 -17.38 29.41
CA SER A 9 -34.84 -16.77 28.40
C SER A 9 -34.87 -15.25 28.58
N ASN A 10 -34.05 -14.54 27.81
CA ASN A 10 -34.22 -13.12 27.54
C ASN A 10 -34.39 -12.94 26.02
N PRO A 11 -35.43 -12.24 25.55
CA PRO A 11 -35.66 -12.04 24.12
C PRO A 11 -34.79 -10.90 23.55
N PRO A 12 -34.48 -10.90 22.23
CA PRO A 12 -33.71 -9.83 21.63
C PRO A 12 -34.58 -8.60 21.34
N VAL A 13 -34.03 -7.43 21.68
CA VAL A 13 -34.57 -6.11 21.37
C VAL A 13 -34.47 -5.88 19.86
N VAL A 14 -35.63 -5.76 19.21
CA VAL A 14 -35.76 -5.42 17.79
C VAL A 14 -35.61 -3.91 17.63
N CYS A 15 -34.41 -3.45 17.26
CA CYS A 15 -34.20 -2.07 16.80
C CYS A 15 -34.73 -1.92 15.36
N ARG A 16 -35.90 -1.26 15.23
CA ARG A 16 -36.44 -0.80 13.94
C ARG A 16 -35.65 0.43 13.49
N PHE A 17 -34.92 0.30 12.38
CA PHE A 17 -34.35 1.45 11.68
C PHE A 17 -35.38 2.03 10.71
N SER A 18 -35.81 3.26 10.98
CA SER A 18 -36.64 4.05 10.07
C SER A 18 -35.81 4.54 8.89
N SER A 19 -36.22 4.18 7.67
CA SER A 19 -35.61 4.66 6.43
C SER A 19 -35.99 6.12 6.16
N ILE A 20 -35.06 7.05 6.38
CA ILE A 20 -35.18 8.43 5.90
C ILE A 20 -34.39 8.54 4.59
N LYS A 21 -35.10 8.78 3.48
CA LYS A 21 -34.51 9.08 2.17
C LYS A 21 -34.01 10.53 2.14
N PRO A 22 -32.76 10.81 1.75
CA PRO A 22 -32.34 12.17 1.44
C PRO A 22 -32.75 12.54 0.00
N LYS A 23 -33.45 13.67 -0.16
CA LYS A 23 -33.69 14.32 -1.46
C LYS A 23 -32.43 15.09 -1.85
N ALA A 24 -31.81 14.72 -2.97
CA ALA A 24 -30.75 15.46 -3.61
C ALA A 24 -31.32 16.71 -4.31
N GLY A 25 -30.97 17.90 -3.81
CA GLY A 25 -31.21 19.17 -4.49
C GLY A 25 -29.92 19.66 -5.12
N SER A 26 -29.82 19.58 -6.45
CA SER A 26 -28.72 20.18 -7.21
C SER A 26 -28.82 21.70 -7.16
N LYS A 27 -27.78 22.38 -6.65
CA LYS A 27 -27.58 23.81 -6.87
C LYS A 27 -26.29 23.99 -7.67
N THR A 28 -26.47 24.28 -8.95
CA THR A 28 -25.43 24.71 -9.88
C THR A 28 -24.95 26.11 -9.46
N ILE A 29 -23.69 26.24 -9.08
CA ILE A 29 -23.05 27.55 -8.90
C ILE A 29 -22.32 27.86 -10.20
N THR A 30 -22.83 28.87 -10.92
CA THR A 30 -22.20 29.43 -12.12
C THR A 30 -21.36 30.62 -11.66
N LEU A 31 -20.03 30.55 -11.83
CA LEU A 31 -19.12 31.67 -11.62
C LEU A 31 -18.75 32.27 -12.97
N SER A 32 -19.33 33.42 -13.28
CA SER A 32 -18.98 34.24 -14.45
C SER A 32 -17.87 35.22 -14.09
N SER A 33 -16.79 35.19 -14.86
CA SER A 33 -15.65 36.11 -14.81
C SER A 33 -15.93 37.40 -15.58
N SER A 34 -15.81 38.55 -14.93
CA SER A 34 -15.81 39.87 -15.57
C SER A 34 -14.38 40.41 -15.68
N SER A 35 -13.89 40.47 -16.92
CA SER A 35 -12.66 41.15 -17.32
C SER A 35 -12.88 42.66 -17.33
N ASN A 36 -12.08 43.41 -16.59
CA ASN A 36 -11.99 44.86 -16.75
C ASN A 36 -10.57 45.24 -17.20
N SER A 37 -10.48 45.68 -18.45
CA SER A 37 -9.29 46.20 -19.10
C SER A 37 -9.17 47.70 -18.81
N GLN A 38 -8.13 48.12 -18.08
CA GLN A 38 -7.62 49.49 -18.18
C GLN A 38 -6.08 49.47 -18.18
N GLN A 39 -5.53 49.88 -19.32
CA GLN A 39 -4.14 50.27 -19.53
C GLN A 39 -3.83 51.54 -18.75
N ARG A 40 -2.66 51.57 -18.09
CA ARG A 40 -1.86 52.79 -17.86
C ARG A 40 -0.39 52.40 -17.80
N GLU A 41 0.37 52.81 -18.82
CA GLU A 41 1.83 52.86 -18.81
C GLU A 41 2.31 54.12 -18.10
N VAL A 42 3.29 54.00 -17.18
CA VAL A 42 4.36 54.99 -16.96
C VAL A 42 5.63 54.27 -16.45
N VAL A 43 6.60 54.12 -17.36
CA VAL A 43 8.07 54.27 -17.26
C VAL A 43 8.83 53.91 -15.96
N SER A 44 9.68 52.89 -16.13
CA SER A 44 11.07 52.68 -15.65
C SER A 44 11.45 52.88 -14.18
N THR A 45 11.78 51.78 -13.51
CA THR A 45 13.08 51.67 -12.80
C THR A 45 13.54 50.22 -12.73
N THR A 46 14.81 50.01 -13.06
CA THR A 46 15.57 48.76 -12.97
C THR A 46 15.45 48.08 -11.60
N ALA A 47 14.92 46.87 -11.57
CA ALA A 47 15.19 45.91 -10.51
C ALA A 47 15.22 44.51 -11.12
N ALA A 48 16.42 43.92 -11.13
CA ALA A 48 16.67 42.54 -11.52
C ALA A 48 15.84 41.61 -10.64
N THR A 49 14.65 41.22 -11.13
CA THR A 49 13.93 40.09 -10.57
C THR A 49 14.58 38.87 -11.20
N LYS A 50 15.66 38.38 -10.58
CA LYS A 50 16.02 36.96 -10.71
C LYS A 50 14.72 36.22 -10.40
N THR A 51 14.11 35.67 -11.43
CA THR A 51 13.15 34.58 -11.30
C THR A 51 13.91 33.49 -10.54
N GLN A 52 13.86 33.54 -9.21
CA GLN A 52 14.11 32.37 -8.40
C GLN A 52 13.07 31.38 -8.89
N VAL A 53 13.52 30.46 -9.72
CA VAL A 53 12.81 29.24 -10.04
C VAL A 53 12.35 28.72 -8.69
N LEU A 54 11.05 28.86 -8.42
CA LEU A 54 10.42 28.27 -7.25
C LEU A 54 10.82 26.81 -7.33
N LYS A 55 11.75 26.37 -6.48
CA LYS A 55 12.16 24.96 -6.44
C LYS A 55 10.90 24.22 -6.09
N SER A 56 10.25 23.64 -7.10
CA SER A 56 9.11 22.78 -6.93
C SER A 56 9.56 21.69 -5.97
N ASN A 57 9.04 21.73 -4.74
CA ASN A 57 9.34 20.74 -3.71
C ASN A 57 8.61 19.43 -3.97
N ALA A 58 8.03 19.27 -5.16
CA ALA A 58 7.26 18.13 -5.59
C ALA A 58 8.09 17.24 -6.52
N TYR A 59 7.86 15.94 -6.37
CA TYR A 59 8.51 14.88 -7.11
C TYR A 59 7.45 13.98 -7.72
N GLY A 60 7.65 13.56 -8.97
CA GLY A 60 7.02 12.35 -9.49
C GLY A 60 7.79 11.13 -8.99
N VAL A 61 7.08 10.15 -8.46
CA VAL A 61 7.66 8.90 -7.94
C VAL A 61 7.19 7.74 -8.80
N LYS A 62 8.10 6.85 -9.18
CA LYS A 62 7.79 5.59 -9.86
C LYS A 62 8.30 4.43 -9.03
N PHE A 63 7.51 3.37 -9.01
CA PHE A 63 7.83 2.11 -8.35
C PHE A 63 7.71 0.98 -9.37
N LYS A 64 8.66 0.06 -9.35
CA LYS A 64 8.62 -1.18 -10.13
C LYS A 64 9.08 -2.32 -9.26
N THR A 65 8.42 -3.45 -9.35
CA THR A 65 8.86 -4.69 -8.70
C THR A 65 9.74 -5.49 -9.65
N LEU A 66 10.67 -6.26 -9.07
CA LEU A 66 11.61 -7.11 -9.78
C LEU A 66 11.35 -8.58 -9.44
N GLY A 67 12.10 -9.48 -10.09
CA GLY A 67 12.12 -10.90 -9.74
C GLY A 67 12.83 -11.19 -8.42
N ALA A 68 13.01 -12.48 -8.14
CA ALA A 68 13.72 -12.98 -6.96
C ALA A 68 13.18 -12.43 -5.61
N CYS A 69 11.89 -12.16 -5.54
CA CYS A 69 11.19 -11.78 -4.32
C CYS A 69 10.83 -13.04 -3.52
N LYS A 70 10.44 -12.85 -2.26
CA LYS A 70 9.91 -13.91 -1.41
C LYS A 70 8.67 -13.45 -0.67
N LEU A 71 7.75 -14.38 -0.51
CA LEU A 71 6.58 -14.22 0.35
C LEU A 71 6.57 -15.36 1.35
N GLY A 72 6.01 -15.13 2.52
CA GLY A 72 5.93 -16.14 3.55
C GLY A 72 4.72 -15.94 4.44
N ILE A 73 4.18 -17.03 4.95
CA ILE A 73 3.06 -17.02 5.90
C ILE A 73 3.19 -18.16 6.88
N SER A 74 2.90 -17.91 8.16
CA SER A 74 2.98 -18.89 9.24
C SER A 74 4.34 -19.59 9.26
N ARG A 75 4.38 -20.86 9.63
CA ARG A 75 5.60 -21.68 9.62
C ARG A 75 5.88 -22.36 8.28
N TYR A 76 5.13 -22.01 7.23
CA TYR A 76 5.41 -22.54 5.89
C TYR A 76 6.79 -22.06 5.41
N PRO A 77 7.50 -22.86 4.60
CA PRO A 77 8.65 -22.39 3.85
C PRO A 77 8.29 -21.13 3.03
N ASP A 78 9.28 -20.29 2.78
CA ASP A 78 9.08 -19.11 1.94
C ASP A 78 8.78 -19.53 0.50
N PHE A 79 7.83 -18.82 -0.10
CA PHE A 79 7.49 -18.89 -1.51
C PHE A 79 8.48 -18.00 -2.28
N GLU A 80 9.11 -18.55 -3.31
CA GLU A 80 9.79 -17.72 -4.30
C GLU A 80 8.73 -17.02 -5.14
N TYR A 81 8.90 -15.73 -5.35
CA TYR A 81 7.94 -14.90 -6.04
C TYR A 81 8.66 -14.06 -7.09
N ASP A 82 8.28 -14.27 -8.35
CA ASP A 82 8.60 -13.37 -9.43
C ASP A 82 7.52 -12.29 -9.49
N ALA A 83 7.88 -11.11 -9.00
CA ALA A 83 7.01 -9.95 -8.98
C ALA A 83 7.24 -9.06 -10.20
N GLU A 84 7.99 -9.47 -11.24
CA GLU A 84 8.19 -8.64 -12.42
C GLU A 84 6.88 -8.22 -13.08
N GLY A 85 6.86 -6.99 -13.60
CA GLY A 85 5.69 -6.37 -14.20
C GLY A 85 4.80 -5.60 -13.23
N GLY A 86 5.04 -5.67 -11.92
CA GLY A 86 4.41 -4.75 -10.96
C GLY A 86 4.94 -3.33 -11.12
N ILE A 87 4.02 -2.36 -11.06
CA ILE A 87 4.28 -0.96 -11.35
C ILE A 87 3.45 -0.07 -10.43
N GLY A 88 3.93 1.13 -10.14
CA GLY A 88 3.18 2.17 -9.45
C GLY A 88 3.69 3.55 -9.79
N THR A 89 2.79 4.53 -9.79
CA THR A 89 3.14 5.95 -9.94
C THR A 89 2.58 6.74 -8.78
N GLY A 90 3.24 7.83 -8.41
CA GLY A 90 2.86 8.63 -7.26
C GLY A 90 3.50 10.01 -7.27
N SER A 91 3.21 10.75 -6.21
CA SER A 91 3.80 12.05 -5.94
C SER A 91 4.58 12.01 -4.64
N GLY A 92 5.65 12.80 -4.57
CA GLY A 92 6.40 13.03 -3.35
C GLY A 92 6.56 14.52 -3.08
N SER A 93 6.75 14.88 -1.82
CA SER A 93 7.05 16.24 -1.42
C SER A 93 8.10 16.27 -0.32
N LYS A 94 9.01 17.24 -0.39
CA LYS A 94 9.88 17.54 0.75
C LYS A 94 9.05 18.07 1.92
N VAL A 95 9.30 17.56 3.11
CA VAL A 95 8.68 18.07 4.34
C VAL A 95 9.40 19.37 4.72
N PRO A 96 8.73 20.54 4.75
CA PRO A 96 9.40 21.84 4.88
C PRO A 96 10.04 22.12 6.25
N ASP A 97 9.69 21.36 7.29
CA ASP A 97 9.99 21.68 8.69
C ASP A 97 10.85 20.64 9.42
N CYS A 98 11.39 19.65 8.70
CA CYS A 98 12.39 18.75 9.28
C CYS A 98 13.77 19.40 9.17
N ASP A 99 14.61 19.17 10.17
CA ASP A 99 16.02 19.58 10.23
C ASP A 99 16.64 19.65 8.82
N PRO A 100 17.29 20.75 8.39
CA PRO A 100 17.87 20.87 7.04
C PRO A 100 18.87 19.75 6.67
N LEU A 101 19.34 18.95 7.64
CA LEU A 101 20.09 17.71 7.42
C LEU A 101 19.23 16.50 7.01
N ASN A 102 17.94 16.50 7.32
CA ASN A 102 17.01 15.42 7.10
C ASN A 102 16.16 15.70 5.84
N ASN A 103 16.74 15.41 4.67
CA ASN A 103 16.12 15.53 3.35
C ASN A 103 15.00 14.49 3.12
N GLU A 104 14.08 14.32 4.06
CA GLU A 104 12.97 13.37 3.95
C GLU A 104 12.01 13.78 2.82
N ILE A 105 11.70 12.83 1.95
CA ILE A 105 10.68 12.96 0.93
C ILE A 105 9.51 12.05 1.32
N SER A 106 8.40 12.67 1.70
CA SER A 106 7.14 11.95 1.88
C SER A 106 6.60 11.59 0.49
N VAL A 107 6.17 10.34 0.31
CA VAL A 107 5.68 9.80 -0.96
C VAL A 107 4.31 9.17 -0.78
N SER A 108 3.45 9.33 -1.79
CA SER A 108 2.13 8.70 -1.85
C SER A 108 1.90 8.18 -3.27
N PHE A 109 1.61 6.88 -3.38
CA PHE A 109 1.35 6.23 -4.66
C PHE A 109 -0.14 6.25 -4.99
N ASP A 110 -0.47 6.48 -6.26
CA ASP A 110 -1.83 6.37 -6.75
C ASP A 110 -2.22 4.89 -6.86
N ILE A 111 -3.08 4.47 -5.93
CA ILE A 111 -3.62 3.11 -5.84
C ILE A 111 -4.29 2.66 -7.14
N LYS A 112 -4.86 3.57 -7.93
CA LYS A 112 -5.50 3.21 -9.21
C LYS A 112 -4.49 2.76 -10.27
N THR A 113 -3.25 3.22 -10.15
CA THR A 113 -2.15 2.89 -11.07
C THR A 113 -1.23 1.81 -10.51
N LEU A 114 -1.35 1.50 -9.22
CA LEU A 114 -0.53 0.50 -8.54
C LEU A 114 -1.01 -0.89 -8.90
N TYR A 115 -0.15 -1.64 -9.58
CA TYR A 115 -0.35 -3.03 -9.94
C TYR A 115 0.72 -3.90 -9.29
N ILE A 116 0.29 -4.98 -8.64
CA ILE A 116 1.15 -6.02 -8.08
C ILE A 116 0.73 -7.33 -8.73
N PRO A 117 1.64 -8.10 -9.35
CA PRO A 117 1.28 -9.36 -9.98
C PRO A 117 0.59 -10.32 -8.99
N PRO A 118 -0.41 -11.09 -9.44
CA PRO A 118 -1.00 -12.11 -8.60
C PRO A 118 -0.02 -13.28 -8.39
N LEU A 119 -0.16 -14.00 -7.28
CA LEU A 119 0.55 -15.26 -7.08
C LEU A 119 -0.19 -16.35 -7.84
N THR A 120 0.51 -16.98 -8.79
CA THR A 120 0.01 -18.04 -9.66
C THR A 120 1.12 -19.07 -9.89
N GLY A 121 0.81 -20.17 -10.59
CA GLY A 121 1.86 -21.11 -11.01
C GLY A 121 2.92 -20.50 -11.95
N ALA A 122 2.65 -19.35 -12.59
CA ALA A 122 3.62 -18.63 -13.41
C ALA A 122 4.57 -17.77 -12.58
N THR A 123 4.04 -17.09 -11.56
CA THR A 123 4.77 -16.08 -10.77
C THR A 123 5.32 -16.62 -9.46
N THR A 124 4.93 -17.81 -9.00
CA THR A 124 5.27 -18.27 -7.64
C THR A 124 5.69 -19.73 -7.61
N ARG A 125 6.74 -20.01 -6.83
CA ARG A 125 7.23 -21.37 -6.55
C ARG A 125 7.19 -21.64 -5.05
N PHE A 126 6.65 -22.79 -4.67
CA PHE A 126 6.69 -23.32 -3.32
C PHE A 126 7.56 -24.60 -3.34
N LEU A 127 8.67 -24.60 -2.60
CA LEU A 127 9.66 -25.69 -2.64
C LEU A 127 10.13 -26.04 -4.07
N GLY A 128 10.32 -25.02 -4.91
CA GLY A 128 10.74 -25.16 -6.31
C GLY A 128 9.63 -25.57 -7.30
N LEU A 129 8.44 -25.93 -6.81
CA LEU A 129 7.31 -26.31 -7.65
C LEU A 129 6.36 -25.13 -7.90
N PRO A 130 5.72 -25.03 -9.08
CA PRO A 130 4.68 -24.03 -9.27
C PRO A 130 3.58 -24.21 -8.24
N LEU A 131 2.87 -23.11 -7.93
CA LEU A 131 1.63 -23.23 -7.18
C LEU A 131 0.67 -24.24 -7.85
N PRO A 132 -0.13 -24.97 -7.05
CA PRO A 132 -1.11 -25.91 -7.58
C PRO A 132 -1.96 -25.30 -8.69
N PRO A 133 -2.31 -26.07 -9.74
CA PRO A 133 -3.17 -25.58 -10.81
C PRO A 133 -4.43 -24.91 -10.29
N PHE A 134 -4.84 -23.83 -10.95
CA PHE A 134 -6.02 -23.01 -10.62
C PHE A 134 -5.96 -22.23 -9.31
N LEU A 135 -4.95 -22.45 -8.45
CA LEU A 135 -4.72 -21.63 -7.28
C LEU A 135 -4.23 -20.25 -7.72
N LYS A 136 -4.91 -19.22 -7.24
CA LYS A 136 -4.57 -17.82 -7.51
C LYS A 136 -4.77 -16.98 -6.26
N ILE A 137 -3.81 -16.11 -5.98
CA ILE A 137 -3.93 -15.09 -4.94
C ILE A 137 -3.77 -13.72 -5.60
N ASP A 138 -4.88 -12.98 -5.72
CA ASP A 138 -4.84 -11.59 -6.19
C ASP A 138 -4.43 -10.66 -5.06
N ILE A 139 -3.52 -9.72 -5.35
CA ILE A 139 -3.09 -8.68 -4.40
C ILE A 139 -3.73 -7.37 -4.84
N VAL A 140 -4.61 -6.83 -4.02
CA VAL A 140 -5.30 -5.55 -4.28
C VAL A 140 -4.85 -4.52 -3.25
N PRO A 141 -3.96 -3.58 -3.62
CA PRO A 141 -3.50 -2.53 -2.72
C PRO A 141 -4.64 -1.59 -2.28
N GLU A 142 -4.55 -1.11 -1.05
CA GLU A 142 -5.43 -0.09 -0.47
C GLU A 142 -4.64 1.14 0.01
N ILE A 143 -3.43 0.93 0.53
CA ILE A 143 -2.49 2.00 0.93
C ILE A 143 -1.09 1.63 0.45
N PHE A 144 -0.42 2.61 -0.15
CA PHE A 144 1.01 2.52 -0.46
C PHE A 144 1.61 3.92 -0.43
N GLN A 145 2.25 4.27 0.69
CA GLN A 145 2.77 5.62 0.96
C GLN A 145 3.81 5.56 2.06
N GLY A 146 4.62 6.61 2.23
CA GLY A 146 5.57 6.66 3.34
C GLY A 146 6.69 7.65 3.08
N SER A 147 7.92 7.28 3.40
CA SER A 147 9.07 8.17 3.39
C SER A 147 10.28 7.55 2.72
N ILE A 148 11.01 8.39 2.00
CA ILE A 148 12.30 8.08 1.40
C ILE A 148 13.31 9.09 1.92
N TYR A 149 14.46 8.59 2.37
CA TYR A 149 15.59 9.37 2.85
C TYR A 149 16.74 9.28 1.83
N PRO A 150 16.85 10.22 0.86
CA PRO A 150 17.76 10.08 -0.28
C PRO A 150 19.23 9.96 0.13
N GLU A 151 19.66 10.66 1.18
CA GLU A 151 21.05 10.64 1.66
C GLU A 151 21.45 9.28 2.23
N SER A 152 20.56 8.65 3.00
CA SER A 152 20.85 7.36 3.64
C SER A 152 20.44 6.17 2.77
N GLY A 153 19.57 6.39 1.78
CA GLY A 153 18.88 5.35 1.00
C GLY A 153 17.78 4.63 1.78
N LYS A 154 17.44 5.07 3.00
CA LYS A 154 16.39 4.43 3.79
C LYS A 154 15.02 4.67 3.14
N VAL A 155 14.21 3.63 3.08
CA VAL A 155 12.83 3.66 2.57
C VAL A 155 11.92 2.98 3.58
N ASP A 156 10.82 3.64 3.95
CA ASP A 156 9.77 3.07 4.79
C ASP A 156 8.41 3.37 4.14
N LEU A 157 7.70 2.34 3.69
CA LEU A 157 6.40 2.48 3.03
C LEU A 157 5.33 1.72 3.80
N GLU A 158 4.35 2.43 4.33
CA GLU A 158 3.10 1.81 4.78
C GLU A 158 2.43 1.12 3.59
N PHE A 159 2.16 -0.17 3.77
CA PHE A 159 1.52 -1.01 2.78
C PHE A 159 0.32 -1.70 3.40
N MET A 160 -0.83 -1.54 2.76
CA MET A 160 -2.04 -2.27 3.09
C MET A 160 -2.63 -2.84 1.81
N ALA A 161 -2.95 -4.14 1.82
CA ALA A 161 -3.55 -4.80 0.68
C ALA A 161 -4.45 -5.96 1.09
N LYS A 162 -5.43 -6.25 0.24
CA LYS A 162 -6.29 -7.42 0.31
C LYS A 162 -5.70 -8.54 -0.54
N PHE A 163 -5.47 -9.69 0.07
CA PHE A 163 -5.01 -10.90 -0.58
C PHE A 163 -6.19 -11.84 -0.79
N TRP A 164 -6.65 -11.95 -2.02
CA TRP A 164 -7.83 -12.74 -2.40
C TRP A 164 -7.43 -14.13 -2.86
N PHE A 165 -7.66 -15.13 -2.01
CA PHE A 165 -7.40 -16.53 -2.33
C PHE A 165 -8.55 -17.16 -3.12
N SER A 166 -8.22 -17.86 -4.20
CA SER A 166 -9.16 -18.63 -4.99
C SER A 166 -8.53 -19.89 -5.58
N VAL A 167 -9.37 -20.90 -5.81
CA VAL A 167 -9.00 -22.13 -6.54
C VAL A 167 -10.05 -22.36 -7.61
N GLY A 168 -9.70 -22.07 -8.87
CA GLY A 168 -10.60 -22.18 -10.01
C GLY A 168 -11.96 -21.54 -9.76
N SER A 169 -13.03 -22.20 -10.20
CA SER A 169 -14.41 -21.80 -9.91
C SER A 169 -15.01 -22.46 -8.65
N ILE A 170 -14.24 -23.31 -7.97
CA ILE A 170 -14.75 -24.18 -6.90
C ILE A 170 -14.65 -23.54 -5.51
N TYR A 171 -13.71 -22.61 -5.32
CA TYR A 171 -13.49 -22.02 -4.00
C TYR A 171 -12.94 -20.59 -4.10
N ARG A 172 -13.46 -19.72 -3.24
CA ARG A 172 -13.00 -18.35 -3.05
C ARG A 172 -13.19 -17.96 -1.59
N ALA A 173 -12.09 -17.62 -0.92
CA ALA A 173 -12.13 -17.14 0.45
C ALA A 173 -12.39 -15.62 0.51
N PRO A 174 -12.91 -15.09 1.64
CA PRO A 174 -12.77 -13.68 1.98
C PRO A 174 -11.30 -13.24 1.95
N PRO A 175 -10.99 -11.96 1.70
CA PRO A 175 -9.62 -11.51 1.56
C PRO A 175 -8.90 -11.49 2.91
N LEU A 176 -7.63 -11.90 2.91
CA LEU A 176 -6.74 -11.62 4.03
C LEU A 176 -6.28 -10.17 3.93
N LEU A 177 -6.58 -9.36 4.95
CA LEU A 177 -6.10 -7.99 5.03
C LEU A 177 -4.69 -8.00 5.65
N VAL A 178 -3.71 -7.55 4.88
CA VAL A 178 -2.32 -7.43 5.34
C VAL A 178 -1.99 -5.96 5.47
N LYS A 179 -1.53 -5.54 6.66
CA LYS A 179 -1.04 -4.20 6.94
C LYS A 179 0.38 -4.29 7.51
N THR A 180 1.35 -3.67 6.86
CA THR A 180 2.76 -3.66 7.27
C THR A 180 3.45 -2.35 6.90
N VAL A 181 4.69 -2.19 7.35
CA VAL A 181 5.64 -1.23 6.79
C VAL A 181 6.68 -2.02 6.00
N LEU A 182 6.73 -1.78 4.68
CA LEU A 182 7.77 -2.26 3.79
C LEU A 182 8.99 -1.34 3.95
N THR A 183 10.01 -1.82 4.65
CA THR A 183 11.22 -1.06 4.98
C THR A 183 12.46 -1.60 4.27
N SER A 184 13.42 -0.72 3.95
CA SER A 184 14.76 -1.13 3.50
C SER A 184 15.67 -1.60 4.64
N GLU A 185 15.23 -1.47 5.89
CA GLU A 185 15.95 -1.92 7.09
C GLU A 185 15.51 -3.32 7.52
N GLU A 186 15.68 -3.67 8.80
CA GLU A 186 15.14 -4.91 9.36
C GLU A 186 13.65 -4.78 9.69
N SER A 187 12.90 -5.86 9.45
CA SER A 187 11.54 -6.04 9.92
C SER A 187 11.45 -7.35 10.68
N ASN A 188 11.06 -7.30 11.95
CA ASN A 188 11.08 -8.43 12.87
C ASN A 188 9.69 -8.66 13.46
N GLY A 189 9.19 -9.88 13.33
CA GLY A 189 8.08 -10.43 14.11
C GLY A 189 8.57 -11.47 15.11
N THR A 190 7.62 -12.20 15.67
CA THR A 190 7.82 -13.28 16.65
C THR A 190 8.39 -14.53 16.01
N ILE A 191 7.94 -14.88 14.81
CA ILE A 191 8.33 -16.10 14.09
C ILE A 191 8.99 -15.82 12.74
N ARG A 192 8.77 -14.64 12.16
CA ARG A 192 9.34 -14.25 10.87
C ARG A 192 10.16 -12.97 10.99
N SER A 193 11.21 -12.87 10.18
CA SER A 193 11.98 -11.64 10.04
C SER A 193 12.53 -11.50 8.63
N GLY A 194 12.88 -10.28 8.27
CA GLY A 194 13.52 -9.95 7.01
C GLY A 194 14.50 -8.80 7.18
N ARG A 195 15.50 -8.73 6.30
CA ARG A 195 16.42 -7.60 6.19
C ARG A 195 16.35 -7.03 4.78
N GLY A 196 16.01 -5.76 4.66
CA GLY A 196 15.99 -5.05 3.40
C GLY A 196 17.39 -4.72 2.87
N LYS A 197 17.40 -3.91 1.82
CA LYS A 197 18.59 -3.27 1.26
C LYS A 197 18.19 -1.85 0.89
N ARG A 198 18.94 -0.88 1.40
CA ARG A 198 18.73 0.55 1.12
C ARG A 198 18.77 0.84 -0.37
N LEU A 199 18.04 1.89 -0.74
CA LEU A 199 17.98 2.44 -2.08
C LEU A 199 19.37 2.85 -2.53
N ASP A 200 19.82 2.31 -3.67
CA ASP A 200 21.06 2.72 -4.33
C ASP A 200 20.84 3.86 -5.33
N LYS A 201 21.93 4.30 -5.97
CA LYS A 201 21.92 5.44 -6.90
C LYS A 201 21.13 5.15 -8.17
N GLU A 202 21.05 3.87 -8.54
CA GLU A 202 20.28 3.37 -9.67
C GLU A 202 18.79 3.19 -9.31
N GLY A 203 18.43 3.36 -8.03
CA GLY A 203 17.08 3.27 -7.51
C GLY A 203 16.69 1.85 -7.10
N ASN A 204 17.60 0.88 -7.08
CA ASN A 204 17.28 -0.47 -6.62
C ASN A 204 17.25 -0.51 -5.09
N CYS A 205 16.29 -1.24 -4.55
CA CYS A 205 16.19 -1.53 -3.13
C CYS A 205 15.60 -2.91 -2.91
N ARG A 206 15.70 -3.39 -1.67
CA ARG A 206 14.95 -4.55 -1.19
C ARG A 206 14.13 -4.11 0.01
N LEU A 207 12.82 -4.19 -0.11
CA LEU A 207 11.89 -3.83 0.94
C LEU A 207 11.39 -5.09 1.63
N VAL A 208 11.41 -5.10 2.96
CA VAL A 208 10.91 -6.20 3.77
C VAL A 208 9.83 -5.70 4.72
N GLY A 209 8.83 -6.53 4.97
CA GLY A 209 7.78 -6.22 5.94
C GLY A 209 7.22 -7.50 6.56
N VAL A 210 7.11 -7.49 7.88
CA VAL A 210 6.41 -8.54 8.64
C VAL A 210 5.07 -7.98 9.10
N ALA A 211 4.02 -8.80 9.03
CA ALA A 211 2.70 -8.42 9.49
C ALA A 211 1.94 -9.59 10.12
N THR A 212 1.13 -9.27 11.12
CA THR A 212 0.15 -10.20 11.66
C THR A 212 -1.07 -10.23 10.74
N VAL A 213 -1.47 -11.44 10.37
CA VAL A 213 -2.68 -11.73 9.60
C VAL A 213 -3.72 -12.30 10.55
N HIS A 214 -4.87 -11.64 10.64
CA HIS A 214 -5.96 -12.05 11.51
C HIS A 214 -6.87 -13.09 10.83
N PRO A 215 -7.59 -13.92 11.61
CA PRO A 215 -8.62 -14.80 11.07
C PRO A 215 -9.67 -14.05 10.27
N ILE A 216 -10.23 -14.73 9.28
CA ILE A 216 -11.34 -14.27 8.45
C ILE A 216 -12.59 -15.13 8.68
N ASP A 217 -13.71 -14.76 8.07
CA ASP A 217 -14.94 -15.56 8.09
C ASP A 217 -14.84 -16.79 7.14
N ASP A 218 -13.82 -17.62 7.36
CA ASP A 218 -13.57 -18.86 6.62
C ASP A 218 -12.75 -19.84 7.49
N PHE A 219 -13.42 -20.87 8.00
CA PHE A 219 -12.80 -21.87 8.87
C PHE A 219 -11.70 -22.69 8.18
N LEU A 220 -11.89 -23.00 6.88
CA LEU A 220 -10.91 -23.76 6.11
C LEU A 220 -9.62 -22.96 5.97
N MET A 221 -9.70 -21.67 5.60
CA MET A 221 -8.50 -20.83 5.49
C MET A 221 -7.84 -20.54 6.82
N ASN A 222 -8.62 -20.26 7.87
CA ASN A 222 -8.08 -20.04 9.20
C ASN A 222 -7.27 -21.25 9.66
N THR A 223 -7.77 -22.45 9.43
CA THR A 223 -7.10 -23.70 9.81
C THR A 223 -5.90 -23.98 8.90
N PHE A 224 -6.06 -23.86 7.58
CA PHE A 224 -5.01 -24.13 6.60
C PHE A 224 -3.78 -23.24 6.80
N LEU A 225 -3.98 -21.95 7.07
CA LEU A 225 -2.89 -20.99 7.30
C LEU A 225 -2.48 -20.90 8.78
N GLY A 226 -3.27 -21.46 9.69
CA GLY A 226 -3.06 -21.37 11.14
C GLY A 226 -3.22 -19.93 11.65
N LEU A 227 -4.29 -19.24 11.26
CA LEU A 227 -4.57 -17.85 11.66
C LEU A 227 -5.06 -17.76 13.13
N PRO A 228 -4.70 -16.70 13.87
CA PRO A 228 -3.81 -15.60 13.48
C PRO A 228 -2.36 -16.06 13.32
N THR A 229 -1.64 -15.44 12.38
CA THR A 229 -0.24 -15.80 12.12
C THR A 229 0.56 -14.62 11.59
N GLU A 230 1.86 -14.80 11.37
CA GLU A 230 2.72 -13.79 10.74
C GLU A 230 2.94 -14.09 9.26
N CYS A 231 2.99 -13.05 8.44
CA CYS A 231 3.44 -13.10 7.07
C CYS A 231 4.69 -12.24 6.87
N LEU A 232 5.48 -12.59 5.86
CA LEU A 232 6.68 -11.87 5.43
C LEU A 232 6.51 -11.49 3.96
N ALA A 233 6.77 -10.22 3.66
CA ALA A 233 7.05 -9.75 2.32
C ALA A 233 8.53 -9.42 2.20
N ASN A 234 9.18 -9.88 1.14
CA ASN A 234 10.54 -9.54 0.78
C ASN A 234 10.58 -9.23 -0.72
N LEU A 235 10.67 -7.95 -1.04
CA LEU A 235 10.38 -7.40 -2.35
C LEU A 235 11.60 -6.67 -2.90
N ASN A 236 12.18 -7.17 -3.99
CA ASN A 236 13.13 -6.41 -4.77
C ASN A 236 12.37 -5.41 -5.64
N ALA A 237 12.81 -4.16 -5.64
CA ALA A 237 12.12 -3.10 -6.34
C ALA A 237 13.09 -2.05 -6.88
N VAL A 238 12.58 -1.25 -7.81
CA VAL A 238 13.21 -0.01 -8.27
C VAL A 238 12.28 1.15 -7.93
N ILE A 239 12.81 2.14 -7.23
CA ILE A 239 12.14 3.40 -6.94
C ILE A 239 12.90 4.53 -7.64
N SER A 240 12.19 5.34 -8.40
CA SER A 240 12.76 6.49 -9.11
C SER A 240 12.04 7.77 -8.74
N LEU A 241 12.82 8.80 -8.40
CA LEU A 241 12.34 10.14 -8.11
C LEU A 241 12.67 11.05 -9.30
N SER A 242 11.70 11.85 -9.72
CA SER A 242 11.85 12.85 -10.78
C SER A 242 11.25 14.16 -10.32
N ASN A 243 11.90 15.29 -10.59
CA ASN A 243 11.31 16.59 -10.22
C ASN A 243 10.05 16.82 -11.05
N SER A 244 8.92 17.13 -10.39
CA SER A 244 7.74 17.58 -11.13
C SER A 244 8.01 19.02 -11.60
N SER A 245 8.18 19.17 -12.91
CA SER A 245 8.36 20.46 -13.58
C SER A 245 7.07 21.25 -13.62
#